data_AF-A0A5Z1J8C5-F1
#
_entry.id   AF-A0A5Z1J8C5-F1
#
_cell.length_a   1.000
_cell.length_b   1.000
_cell.length_c   1.000
_cell.angle_alpha   90.00
_cell.angle_beta   90.00
_cell.angle_gamma   90.00
#
_symmetry.space_group_name_H-M   'P 1'
#
loop_
_entity.id
_entity.type
_entity.pdbx_description
1 polymer ?
#
loop_
_entity_poly.entity_id
_entity_poly.type
_entity_poly.pdbx_seq_one_letter_code
_entity_poly.pdbx_strand_id
1 'polypeptide(L)'
;MRVTQSKLNGFYVFGSTLMLIVIWILLAYQNESMNQVFKAVGINFRIELQKVNNIFFVAVTMIIFPTILFWSLRNKIWEGKRALKRYFLILNLRKEMIDANYRDERHVTERVVQMPTIKVEFDNKEMTSGKLIVRDSLEFHDRLAKATFTPSLKGFKVEDFYLSDDGDWWIYNFYSVNSQIQAVFDSLEEYLNWSNETTNKFQLRIDNRLSFDLKHTLLVGATRSGKTYGLIGLLLQMINKLIHYELFFADPKNDQLRKIGNWINGKNTAYTTENIIDLIDSYNNGEKDPVSLWKRTQLQ
;
A
#
# COMPACT_ATOMS: atom_id res chain seq x y z
N MET A 1 28.73 -6.34 11.49
CA MET A 1 27.55 -6.04 10.66
C MET A 1 26.94 -7.36 10.20
N ARG A 2 25.71 -7.72 10.62
CA ARG A 2 25.08 -9.01 10.30
C ARG A 2 24.26 -8.89 9.02
N VAL A 3 24.28 -9.93 8.18
CA VAL A 3 23.93 -9.85 6.77
C VAL A 3 22.92 -10.94 6.42
N THR A 4 21.96 -10.67 5.51
CA THR A 4 21.00 -11.69 5.06
C THR A 4 21.69 -12.71 4.15
N GLN A 5 21.18 -13.94 4.07
CA GLN A 5 21.74 -14.98 3.19
C GLN A 5 21.87 -14.52 1.73
N SER A 6 20.89 -13.74 1.25
CA SER A 6 20.94 -13.13 -0.09
C SER A 6 22.09 -12.14 -0.26
N LYS A 7 22.40 -11.33 0.75
CA LYS A 7 23.53 -10.39 0.70
C LYS A 7 24.87 -11.13 0.85
N LEU A 8 24.91 -12.24 1.61
CA LEU A 8 26.08 -13.11 1.72
C LEU A 8 26.41 -13.76 0.38
N ASN A 9 25.41 -14.31 -0.33
CA ASN A 9 25.57 -14.84 -1.68
C ASN A 9 26.05 -13.75 -2.66
N GLY A 10 25.52 -12.53 -2.55
CA GLY A 10 26.01 -11.39 -3.31
C GLY A 10 27.49 -11.08 -3.04
N PHE A 11 27.94 -11.18 -1.78
CA PHE A 11 29.34 -11.00 -1.42
C PHE A 11 30.23 -12.09 -2.02
N TYR A 12 29.79 -13.35 -2.05
CA TYR A 12 30.54 -14.43 -2.71
C TYR A 12 30.67 -14.21 -4.22
N VAL A 13 29.58 -13.83 -4.90
CA VAL A 13 29.62 -13.53 -6.34
C VAL A 13 30.52 -12.32 -6.64
N PHE A 14 30.46 -11.28 -5.81
CA PHE A 14 31.34 -10.12 -5.94
C PHE A 14 32.81 -10.51 -5.71
N GLY A 15 33.09 -11.27 -4.64
CA GLY A 15 34.43 -11.74 -4.30
C GLY A 15 35.03 -12.65 -5.38
N SER A 16 34.26 -13.59 -5.93
CA SER A 16 34.71 -14.45 -7.03
C SER A 16 34.99 -13.66 -8.30
N THR A 17 34.16 -12.66 -8.61
CA THR A 17 34.37 -11.79 -9.78
C THR A 17 35.62 -10.93 -9.61
N LEU A 18 35.84 -10.35 -8.42
CA LEU A 18 37.05 -9.59 -8.10
C LEU A 18 38.30 -10.45 -8.21
N MET A 19 38.26 -11.67 -7.67
CA MET A 19 39.38 -12.62 -7.76
C MET A 19 39.72 -12.96 -9.21
N LEU A 20 38.72 -13.20 -10.07
CA LEU A 20 38.92 -13.42 -11.49
C LEU A 20 39.57 -12.21 -12.18
N ILE A 21 39.14 -10.98 -11.85
CA ILE A 21 39.74 -9.75 -12.39
C ILE A 21 41.22 -9.66 -12.00
N VAL A 22 41.56 -9.93 -10.73
CA VAL A 22 42.95 -9.92 -10.25
C VAL A 22 43.79 -10.97 -10.98
N ILE A 23 43.28 -12.20 -11.13
CA ILE A 23 43.95 -13.26 -11.88
C ILE A 23 44.19 -12.85 -13.33
N TRP A 24 43.20 -12.23 -13.98
CA TRP A 24 43.33 -11.75 -15.35
C TRP A 24 44.40 -10.67 -15.48
N ILE A 25 44.45 -9.69 -14.56
CA ILE A 25 45.47 -8.64 -14.54
C ILE A 25 46.87 -9.25 -14.40
N LEU A 26 47.04 -10.20 -13.47
CA LEU A 26 48.33 -10.88 -13.27
C LEU A 26 48.77 -11.65 -14.51
N LEU A 27 47.85 -12.38 -15.15
CA LEU A 27 48.12 -13.13 -16.38
C LEU A 27 48.46 -12.19 -17.54
N ALA A 28 47.75 -11.06 -17.68
CA ALA A 28 48.02 -10.09 -18.72
C ALA A 28 49.41 -9.43 -18.55
N TYR A 29 49.79 -9.13 -17.31
CA TYR A 29 51.09 -8.54 -16.99
C TYR A 29 52.26 -9.52 -17.20
N GLN A 30 52.11 -10.78 -16.78
CA GLN A 30 53.18 -11.78 -16.87
C GLN A 30 53.27 -12.49 -18.22
N ASN A 31 52.31 -12.27 -19.13
CA ASN A 31 52.19 -12.99 -20.39
C ASN A 31 53.48 -12.94 -21.24
N GLU A 32 54.11 -11.78 -21.34
CA GLU A 32 55.32 -11.60 -22.15
C GLU A 32 56.53 -12.34 -21.54
N SER A 33 56.73 -12.20 -20.22
CA SER A 33 57.80 -12.89 -19.50
C SER A 33 57.63 -14.41 -19.54
N MET A 34 56.41 -14.92 -19.37
CA MET A 34 56.12 -16.36 -19.45
C MET A 34 56.39 -16.91 -20.85
N ASN A 35 56.00 -16.20 -21.90
CA ASN A 35 56.27 -16.62 -23.28
C ASN A 35 57.77 -16.66 -23.61
N GLN A 36 58.59 -15.77 -23.02
CA GLN A 36 60.05 -15.83 -23.14
C GLN A 36 60.65 -17.05 -22.43
N VAL A 37 60.17 -17.38 -21.24
CA VAL A 37 60.61 -18.56 -20.48
C VAL A 37 60.23 -19.86 -21.21
N PHE A 38 59.01 -19.97 -21.76
CA PHE A 38 58.62 -21.15 -22.54
C PHE A 38 59.50 -21.37 -23.76
N LYS A 39 59.88 -20.28 -24.44
CA LYS A 39 60.83 -20.34 -25.56
C LYS A 39 62.23 -20.79 -25.11
N ALA A 40 62.70 -20.32 -23.95
CA ALA A 40 64.01 -20.70 -23.40
C ALA A 40 64.08 -22.18 -22.96
N VAL A 41 62.96 -22.76 -22.52
CA VAL A 41 62.85 -24.17 -22.11
C VAL A 41 62.55 -25.10 -23.30
N GLY A 42 62.45 -24.57 -24.52
CA GLY A 42 62.20 -25.36 -25.73
C GLY A 42 60.75 -25.84 -25.88
N ILE A 43 59.82 -25.24 -25.14
CA ILE A 43 58.39 -25.58 -25.21
C ILE A 43 57.74 -24.70 -26.29
N ASN A 44 57.21 -25.33 -27.36
CA ASN A 44 56.48 -24.65 -28.44
C ASN A 44 55.05 -24.26 -28.03
N PHE A 45 54.89 -23.62 -26.87
CA PHE A 45 53.61 -23.14 -26.36
C PHE A 45 53.67 -21.62 -26.23
N ARG A 46 52.72 -20.93 -26.86
CA ARG A 46 52.57 -19.47 -26.77
C ARG A 46 51.19 -19.16 -26.23
N ILE A 47 51.15 -18.40 -25.14
CA ILE A 47 49.89 -17.88 -24.62
C ILE A 47 49.46 -16.73 -25.52
N GLU A 48 48.39 -16.96 -26.27
CA GLU A 48 47.73 -15.91 -27.03
C GLU A 48 46.79 -15.12 -26.10
N LEU A 49 47.17 -13.88 -25.80
CA LEU A 49 46.42 -13.00 -24.91
C LEU A 49 44.95 -12.85 -25.34
N GLN A 50 44.68 -12.87 -26.65
CA GLN A 50 43.33 -12.80 -27.21
C GLN A 50 42.46 -13.99 -26.80
N LYS A 51 43.02 -15.22 -26.79
CA LYS A 51 42.29 -16.43 -26.35
C LYS A 51 42.01 -16.38 -24.85
N VAL A 52 42.98 -15.93 -24.05
CA VAL A 52 42.81 -15.76 -22.59
C VAL A 52 41.74 -14.72 -22.26
N ASN A 53 41.72 -13.59 -22.97
CA ASN A 53 40.70 -12.56 -22.81
C ASN A 53 39.30 -13.12 -23.11
N ASN A 54 39.13 -13.86 -24.20
CA ASN A 54 37.84 -14.46 -24.54
C ASN A 54 37.37 -15.45 -23.47
N ILE A 55 38.25 -16.31 -22.96
CA ILE A 55 37.93 -17.26 -21.88
C ILE A 55 37.51 -16.51 -20.61
N PHE A 56 38.22 -15.45 -20.25
CA PHE A 56 37.88 -14.60 -19.10
C PHE A 56 36.50 -13.97 -19.25
N PHE A 57 36.21 -13.34 -20.40
CA PHE A 57 34.90 -12.75 -20.66
C PHE A 57 33.77 -13.78 -20.60
N VAL A 58 33.99 -14.98 -21.17
CA VAL A 58 33.02 -16.09 -21.09
C VAL A 58 32.79 -16.52 -19.64
N ALA A 59 33.84 -16.67 -18.83
CA ALA A 59 33.72 -17.06 -17.42
C ALA A 59 32.96 -16.01 -16.60
N VAL A 60 33.27 -14.73 -16.76
CA VAL A 60 32.55 -13.63 -16.09
C VAL A 60 31.09 -13.59 -16.52
N THR A 61 30.82 -13.78 -17.82
CA THR A 61 29.46 -13.79 -18.36
C THR A 61 28.66 -14.97 -17.79
N MET A 62 29.24 -16.17 -17.67
CA MET A 62 28.58 -17.32 -17.07
C MET A 62 28.23 -17.13 -15.58
N ILE A 63 28.93 -16.28 -14.84
CA ILE A 63 28.62 -15.99 -13.43
C ILE A 63 27.54 -14.90 -13.33
N ILE A 64 27.71 -13.81 -14.10
CA ILE A 64 26.85 -12.64 -14.01
C ILE A 64 25.48 -12.91 -14.65
N PHE A 65 25.44 -13.59 -15.81
CA PHE A 65 24.22 -13.77 -16.59
C PHE A 65 23.12 -14.53 -15.82
N PRO A 66 23.38 -15.71 -15.20
CA PRO A 66 22.37 -16.39 -14.40
C PRO A 66 21.92 -15.55 -13.20
N THR A 67 22.85 -14.83 -12.56
CA THR A 67 22.53 -13.97 -11.40
C THR A 67 21.56 -12.86 -11.79
N ILE A 68 21.81 -12.19 -12.91
CA ILE A 68 20.91 -11.16 -13.46
C ILE A 68 19.59 -11.79 -13.89
N LEU A 69 19.61 -12.96 -14.54
CA LEU A 69 18.42 -13.65 -15.02
C LEU A 69 17.50 -14.06 -13.86
N PHE A 70 18.03 -14.74 -12.84
CA PHE A 70 17.30 -15.12 -11.63
C PHE A 70 16.78 -13.90 -10.87
N TRP A 71 17.57 -12.83 -10.75
CA TRP A 71 17.13 -11.59 -10.14
C TRP A 71 15.98 -10.93 -10.94
N SER A 72 16.07 -10.93 -12.26
CA SER A 72 15.07 -10.35 -13.17
C SER A 72 13.75 -11.12 -13.11
N LEU A 73 13.82 -12.45 -13.10
CA LEU A 73 12.67 -13.33 -12.97
C LEU A 73 11.97 -13.15 -11.61
N ARG A 74 12.75 -13.14 -10.52
CA ARG A 74 12.23 -12.99 -9.15
C ARG A 74 11.52 -11.65 -8.94
N ASN A 75 12.07 -10.57 -9.49
CA ASN A 75 11.50 -9.23 -9.32
C ASN A 75 10.42 -8.89 -10.35
N LYS A 76 10.12 -9.81 -11.28
CA LYS A 76 9.16 -9.63 -12.37
C LYS A 76 9.43 -8.37 -13.19
N ILE A 77 10.68 -8.20 -13.66
CA ILE A 77 11.11 -6.95 -14.33
C ILE A 77 10.30 -6.61 -15.58
N TRP A 78 9.61 -7.59 -16.16
CA TRP A 78 8.65 -7.40 -17.26
C TRP A 78 7.48 -6.46 -16.89
N GLU A 79 7.22 -6.21 -15.61
CA GLU A 79 6.25 -5.20 -15.14
C GLU A 79 6.82 -3.77 -15.17
N GLY A 80 8.05 -3.59 -15.66
CA GLY A 80 8.69 -2.30 -15.91
C GLY A 80 8.95 -1.49 -14.63
N LYS A 81 8.54 -0.21 -14.63
CA LYS A 81 8.77 0.72 -13.51
C LYS A 81 8.18 0.21 -12.18
N ARG A 82 7.09 -0.57 -12.23
CA ARG A 82 6.43 -1.14 -11.04
C ARG A 82 7.33 -2.14 -10.32
N ALA A 83 8.01 -3.00 -11.07
CA ALA A 83 8.94 -3.98 -10.53
C ALA A 83 10.09 -3.33 -9.78
N LEU A 84 10.68 -2.26 -10.35
CA LEU A 84 11.76 -1.50 -9.71
C LEU A 84 11.28 -0.82 -8.42
N LYS A 85 10.14 -0.13 -8.46
CA LYS A 85 9.60 0.54 -7.26
C LYS A 85 9.25 -0.46 -6.16
N ARG A 86 8.64 -1.61 -6.51
CA ARG A 86 8.40 -2.72 -5.57
C ARG A 86 9.71 -3.26 -4.98
N TYR A 87 10.73 -3.46 -5.81
CA TYR A 87 12.04 -3.94 -5.38
C TYR A 87 12.69 -2.99 -4.36
N PHE A 88 12.72 -1.69 -4.65
CA PHE A 88 13.27 -0.69 -3.73
C PHE A 88 12.47 -0.58 -2.43
N LEU A 89 11.15 -0.70 -2.47
CA LEU A 89 10.32 -0.76 -1.26
C LEU A 89 10.66 -1.97 -0.40
N ILE A 90 10.73 -3.17 -0.99
CA ILE A 90 11.10 -4.40 -0.27
C ILE A 90 12.53 -4.29 0.30
N LEU A 91 13.46 -3.67 -0.41
CA LEU A 91 14.81 -3.42 0.09
C LEU A 91 14.82 -2.50 1.32
N ASN A 92 14.08 -1.40 1.28
CA ASN A 92 13.98 -0.46 2.40
C ASN A 92 13.30 -1.12 3.60
N LEU A 93 12.19 -1.83 3.40
CA LEU A 93 11.49 -2.61 4.42
C LEU A 93 12.43 -3.59 5.11
N ARG A 94 13.17 -4.39 4.33
CA ARG A 94 14.15 -5.34 4.89
C ARG A 94 15.25 -4.66 5.67
N LYS A 95 15.73 -3.50 5.21
CA LYS A 95 16.76 -2.74 5.93
C LYS A 95 16.22 -2.30 7.30
N GLU A 96 15.06 -1.66 7.31
CA GLU A 96 14.46 -1.15 8.55
C GLU A 96 14.04 -2.26 9.50
N MET A 97 13.56 -3.40 9.01
CA MET A 97 13.26 -4.57 9.85
C MET A 97 14.52 -5.15 10.51
N ILE A 98 15.67 -5.14 9.81
CA ILE A 98 16.95 -5.57 10.40
C ILE A 98 17.39 -4.58 11.49
N ASP A 99 17.23 -3.28 11.23
CA ASP A 99 17.59 -2.20 12.15
C ASP A 99 16.68 -2.21 13.40
N ALA A 100 15.40 -2.55 13.23
CA ALA A 100 14.40 -2.69 14.30
C ALA A 100 14.42 -4.06 15.01
N ASN A 101 15.41 -4.91 14.74
CA ASN A 101 15.58 -6.24 15.35
C ASN A 101 14.38 -7.21 15.19
N TYR A 102 13.67 -7.19 14.05
CA TYR A 102 12.79 -8.31 13.69
C TYR A 102 13.64 -9.50 13.24
N ARG A 103 14.06 -10.34 14.20
CA ARG A 103 14.95 -11.49 14.00
C ARG A 103 14.41 -12.72 14.71
N ASP A 104 14.60 -13.89 14.09
CA ASP A 104 14.37 -15.19 14.71
C ASP A 104 15.61 -15.56 15.53
N GLU A 105 15.48 -15.63 16.85
CA GLU A 105 16.58 -15.89 17.79
C GLU A 105 16.99 -17.37 17.82
N ARG A 106 16.19 -18.28 17.24
CA ARG A 106 16.38 -19.74 17.39
C ARG A 106 17.27 -20.38 16.32
N HIS A 107 17.53 -19.69 15.20
CA HIS A 107 18.30 -20.24 14.07
C HIS A 107 19.41 -19.31 13.55
N VAL A 108 20.23 -18.78 14.45
CA VAL A 108 21.32 -17.86 14.09
C VAL A 108 22.68 -18.47 14.46
N THR A 109 23.37 -19.08 13.49
CA THR A 109 24.84 -18.96 13.46
C THR A 109 25.15 -17.46 13.55
N GLU A 110 26.06 -17.03 14.43
CA GLU A 110 26.30 -15.64 14.89
C GLU A 110 26.33 -14.50 13.84
N ARG A 111 26.25 -14.79 12.54
CA ARG A 111 26.40 -13.86 11.41
C ARG A 111 25.17 -13.76 10.47
N VAL A 112 24.21 -14.69 10.49
CA VAL A 112 23.08 -14.73 9.52
C VAL A 112 21.72 -14.61 10.23
N VAL A 113 20.93 -13.61 9.84
CA VAL A 113 19.60 -13.35 10.43
C VAL A 113 18.51 -13.91 9.51
N GLN A 114 17.61 -14.74 10.05
CA GLN A 114 16.38 -15.14 9.38
C GLN A 114 15.30 -14.08 9.65
N MET A 115 14.72 -13.55 8.57
CA MET A 115 13.66 -12.54 8.60
C MET A 115 12.33 -13.18 8.20
N PRO A 116 11.19 -12.63 8.66
CA PRO A 116 9.89 -13.06 8.19
C PRO A 116 9.77 -12.85 6.68
N THR A 117 8.92 -13.65 6.05
CA THR A 117 8.66 -13.51 4.61
C THR A 117 7.83 -12.26 4.37
N ILE A 118 8.29 -11.39 3.48
CA ILE A 118 7.62 -10.13 3.14
C ILE A 118 7.20 -10.17 1.67
N LYS A 119 5.95 -9.80 1.41
CA LYS A 119 5.40 -9.57 0.07
C LYS A 119 4.78 -8.17 0.03
N VAL A 120 4.91 -7.52 -1.12
CA VAL A 120 4.28 -6.21 -1.38
C VAL A 120 3.50 -6.35 -2.68
N GLU A 121 2.20 -6.09 -2.59
CA GLU A 121 1.25 -6.17 -3.69
C GLU A 121 0.59 -4.81 -3.87
N PHE A 122 0.37 -4.41 -5.12
CA PHE A 122 -0.29 -3.15 -5.46
C PHE A 122 -1.64 -3.47 -6.11
N ASP A 123 -2.69 -2.77 -5.69
CA ASP A 123 -4.04 -3.04 -6.17
C ASP A 123 -4.24 -2.57 -7.62
N ASN A 124 -3.53 -1.50 -7.99
CA ASN A 124 -3.70 -0.84 -9.27
C ASN A 124 -2.40 -0.59 -10.02
N LYS A 125 -2.54 -0.23 -11.31
CA LYS A 125 -1.38 0.02 -12.17
C LYS A 125 -0.56 1.23 -11.76
N GLU A 126 -1.24 2.23 -11.20
CA GLU A 126 -0.71 3.52 -10.77
C GLU A 126 0.06 3.45 -9.45
N MET A 127 -0.05 2.32 -8.74
CA MET A 127 0.62 2.09 -7.46
C MET A 127 0.22 3.13 -6.41
N THR A 128 -1.07 3.46 -6.35
CA THR A 128 -1.59 4.41 -5.35
C THR A 128 -2.02 3.71 -4.07
N SER A 129 -2.36 2.43 -4.11
CA SER A 129 -2.66 1.61 -2.94
C SER A 129 -2.10 0.20 -3.08
N GLY A 130 -1.99 -0.49 -1.96
CA GLY A 130 -1.54 -1.87 -1.93
C GLY A 130 -1.51 -2.46 -0.53
N LYS A 131 -0.95 -3.66 -0.45
CA LYS A 131 -0.84 -4.45 0.78
C LYS A 131 0.59 -4.88 1.02
N LEU A 132 1.06 -4.66 2.24
CA LEU A 132 2.29 -5.26 2.77
C LEU A 132 1.88 -6.49 3.57
N ILE A 133 2.35 -7.65 3.14
CA ILE A 133 2.00 -8.95 3.74
C ILE A 133 3.27 -9.50 4.39
N VAL A 134 3.23 -9.68 5.71
CA VAL A 134 4.36 -10.16 6.50
C VAL A 134 3.95 -11.45 7.19
N ARG A 135 4.77 -12.51 7.02
CA ARG A 135 4.51 -13.80 7.65
C ARG A 135 4.64 -13.69 9.15
N ASP A 136 3.63 -14.17 9.86
CA ASP A 136 3.63 -14.22 11.31
C ASP A 136 4.42 -15.42 11.85
N SER A 137 4.84 -15.31 13.10
CA SER A 137 5.38 -16.39 13.91
C SER A 137 5.20 -16.04 15.38
N LEU A 138 5.24 -17.05 16.27
CA LEU A 138 5.16 -16.81 17.73
C LEU A 138 6.18 -15.78 18.25
N GLU A 139 7.32 -15.66 17.58
CA GLU A 139 8.36 -14.70 17.95
C GLU A 139 8.09 -13.28 17.43
N PHE A 140 7.42 -13.17 16.28
CA PHE A 140 7.14 -11.88 15.64
C PHE A 140 5.76 -11.32 15.97
N HIS A 141 4.83 -12.13 16.45
CA HIS A 141 3.42 -11.78 16.64
C HIS A 141 3.23 -10.44 17.35
N ASP A 142 3.72 -10.33 18.58
CA ASP A 142 3.57 -9.11 19.39
C ASP A 142 4.30 -7.91 18.79
N ARG A 143 5.41 -8.14 18.07
CA ARG A 143 6.20 -7.08 17.44
C ARG A 143 5.46 -6.55 16.20
N LEU A 144 4.93 -7.45 15.37
CA LEU A 144 4.15 -7.12 14.17
C LEU A 144 2.84 -6.43 14.53
N ALA A 145 2.13 -6.91 15.56
CA ALA A 145 0.91 -6.26 16.05
C ALA A 145 1.12 -4.79 16.47
N LYS A 146 2.34 -4.44 16.91
CA LYS A 146 2.72 -3.08 17.33
C LYS A 146 3.55 -2.32 16.29
N ALA A 147 3.81 -2.94 15.14
CA ALA A 147 4.71 -2.40 14.14
C ALA A 147 4.08 -1.25 13.36
N THR A 148 4.80 -0.14 13.21
CA THR A 148 4.44 0.94 12.31
C THR A 148 5.34 0.91 11.08
N PHE A 149 4.86 0.36 9.97
CA PHE A 149 5.62 0.23 8.71
C PHE A 149 5.61 1.50 7.83
N THR A 150 4.85 2.54 8.21
CA THR A 150 4.79 3.81 7.47
C THR A 150 6.17 4.43 7.17
N PRO A 151 7.13 4.51 8.12
CA PRO A 151 8.48 5.03 7.82
C PRO A 151 9.20 4.21 6.74
N SER A 152 8.98 2.90 6.72
CA SER A 152 9.63 1.96 5.80
C SER A 152 9.06 2.00 4.39
N LEU A 153 7.79 2.36 4.26
CA LEU A 153 7.04 2.41 3.02
C LEU A 153 7.15 3.78 2.32
N LYS A 154 8.36 4.36 2.23
CA LYS A 154 8.66 5.69 1.66
C LYS A 154 7.66 6.18 0.58
N GLY A 155 6.90 7.22 0.91
CA GLY A 155 5.87 7.81 0.03
C GLY A 155 4.49 7.19 0.17
N PHE A 156 4.31 6.23 1.07
CA PHE A 156 3.04 5.61 1.43
C PHE A 156 2.80 5.69 2.94
N LYS A 157 1.53 5.62 3.33
CA LYS A 157 1.07 5.57 4.70
C LYS A 157 0.25 4.31 4.91
N VAL A 158 0.51 3.60 6.00
CA VAL A 158 -0.32 2.49 6.46
C VAL A 158 -1.60 3.06 7.04
N GLU A 159 -2.74 2.53 6.60
CA GLU A 159 -4.07 2.95 7.02
C GLU A 159 -4.59 2.08 8.16
N ASP A 160 -4.56 0.78 7.93
CA ASP A 160 -5.03 -0.24 8.84
C ASP A 160 -4.15 -1.50 8.69
N PHE A 161 -4.34 -2.43 9.63
CA PHE A 161 -3.68 -3.71 9.61
C PHE A 161 -4.52 -4.75 10.34
N TYR A 162 -4.45 -5.99 9.88
CA TYR A 162 -5.19 -7.11 10.45
C TYR A 162 -4.42 -8.42 10.23
N LEU A 163 -4.78 -9.43 11.01
CA LEU A 163 -4.30 -10.80 10.84
C LEU A 163 -5.18 -11.50 9.82
N SER A 164 -4.59 -12.28 8.91
CA SER A 164 -5.32 -13.11 7.96
C SER A 164 -6.19 -14.16 8.66
N ASP A 165 -7.23 -14.63 7.98
CA ASP A 165 -8.19 -15.59 8.54
C ASP A 165 -7.53 -16.90 9.02
N ASP A 166 -6.44 -17.31 8.37
CA ASP A 166 -5.62 -18.48 8.73
C ASP A 166 -4.62 -18.21 9.87
N GLY A 167 -4.44 -16.96 10.27
CA GLY A 167 -3.52 -16.55 11.33
C GLY A 167 -2.05 -16.48 10.92
N ASP A 168 -1.71 -16.79 9.67
CA ASP A 168 -0.32 -16.94 9.22
C ASP A 168 0.33 -15.63 8.75
N TRP A 169 -0.47 -14.59 8.50
CA TRP A 169 0.00 -13.37 7.86
C TRP A 169 -0.60 -12.11 8.49
N TRP A 170 0.27 -11.16 8.81
CA TRP A 170 -0.14 -9.78 9.04
C TRP A 170 -0.26 -9.05 7.71
N ILE A 171 -1.41 -8.43 7.48
CA ILE A 171 -1.72 -7.66 6.29
C ILE A 171 -1.86 -6.20 6.68
N TYR A 172 -0.99 -5.35 6.14
CA TYR A 172 -1.01 -3.89 6.33
C TYR A 172 -1.45 -3.24 5.01
N ASN A 173 -2.64 -2.62 4.98
CA ASN A 173 -3.03 -1.88 3.78
C ASN A 173 -2.38 -0.50 3.84
N PHE A 174 -1.85 -0.06 2.69
CA PHE A 174 -1.19 1.23 2.57
C PHE A 174 -1.67 1.97 1.33
N TYR A 175 -1.54 3.29 1.37
CA TYR A 175 -1.86 4.18 0.27
C TYR A 175 -0.80 5.27 0.10
N SER A 176 -0.70 5.81 -1.10
CA SER A 176 0.28 6.84 -1.47
C SER A 176 -0.04 8.14 -0.74
N VAL A 177 0.95 8.82 -0.19
CA VAL A 177 0.72 10.14 0.44
C VAL A 177 0.14 11.12 -0.58
N ASN A 178 0.50 10.98 -1.86
CA ASN A 178 -0.03 11.79 -2.95
C ASN A 178 -1.49 11.48 -3.29
N SER A 179 -2.09 10.40 -2.76
CA SER A 179 -3.52 10.14 -2.93
C SER A 179 -4.38 10.78 -1.85
N GLN A 180 -3.79 11.53 -0.91
CA GLN A 180 -4.53 12.39 0.04
C GLN A 180 -4.96 13.73 -0.56
N ILE A 181 -5.02 13.82 -1.89
CA ILE A 181 -5.49 15.04 -2.54
C ILE A 181 -6.98 15.15 -2.24
N GLN A 182 -7.32 16.16 -1.44
CA GLN A 182 -8.69 16.60 -1.23
C GLN A 182 -9.32 16.85 -2.59
N ALA A 183 -10.48 16.24 -2.85
CA ALA A 183 -11.23 16.54 -4.06
C ALA A 183 -11.69 18.01 -3.99
N VAL A 184 -11.34 18.78 -5.02
CA VAL A 184 -11.75 20.17 -5.19
C VAL A 184 -12.66 20.19 -6.41
N PHE A 185 -13.79 20.86 -6.27
CA PHE A 185 -14.81 20.95 -7.30
C PHE A 185 -15.05 22.42 -7.60
N ASP A 186 -15.06 22.76 -8.88
CA ASP A 186 -15.33 24.14 -9.32
C ASP A 186 -16.84 24.40 -9.48
N SER A 187 -17.65 23.34 -9.48
CA SER A 187 -19.10 23.44 -9.60
C SER A 187 -19.87 22.39 -8.77
N LEU A 188 -21.14 22.69 -8.50
CA LEU A 188 -22.05 21.74 -7.86
C LEU A 188 -22.29 20.50 -8.73
N GLU A 189 -22.41 20.67 -10.05
CA GLU A 189 -22.62 19.56 -10.98
C GLU A 189 -21.46 18.57 -10.94
N GLU A 190 -20.22 19.07 -10.93
CA GLU A 190 -19.02 18.24 -10.80
C GLU A 190 -19.02 17.44 -9.49
N TYR A 191 -19.34 18.10 -8.37
CA TYR A 191 -19.47 17.43 -7.07
C TYR A 191 -20.54 16.33 -7.08
N LEU A 192 -21.70 16.60 -7.67
CA LEU A 192 -22.81 15.65 -7.72
C LEU A 192 -22.47 14.45 -8.62
N ASN A 193 -21.86 14.69 -9.78
CA ASN A 193 -21.37 13.63 -10.66
C ASN A 193 -20.35 12.75 -9.94
N TRP A 194 -19.34 13.36 -9.33
CA TRP A 194 -18.34 12.69 -8.52
C TRP A 194 -18.95 11.84 -7.39
N SER A 195 -19.98 12.37 -6.71
CA SER A 195 -20.64 11.67 -5.61
C SER A 195 -21.42 10.43 -6.04
N ASN A 196 -21.72 10.29 -7.33
CA ASN A 196 -22.51 9.21 -7.91
C ASN A 196 -21.66 8.16 -8.67
N GLU A 197 -20.41 8.46 -9.04
CA GLU A 197 -19.55 7.58 -9.84
C GLU A 197 -19.37 6.17 -9.27
N THR A 198 -19.12 6.07 -7.95
CA THR A 198 -18.71 4.81 -7.30
C THR A 198 -19.68 4.33 -6.22
N THR A 199 -20.79 5.04 -6.04
CA THR A 199 -21.78 4.74 -4.99
C THR A 199 -23.03 4.12 -5.57
N ASN A 200 -23.60 3.13 -4.88
CA ASN A 200 -24.96 2.70 -5.15
C ASN A 200 -26.00 3.69 -4.56
N LYS A 201 -27.29 3.36 -4.69
CA LYS A 201 -28.41 4.21 -4.22
C LYS A 201 -28.43 4.48 -2.71
N PHE A 202 -27.81 3.64 -1.89
CA PHE A 202 -27.76 3.73 -0.41
C PHE A 202 -26.40 4.19 0.12
N GLN A 203 -25.44 4.45 -0.76
CA GLN A 203 -24.08 4.80 -0.39
C GLN A 203 -23.82 6.30 -0.56
N LEU A 204 -23.11 6.86 0.39
CA LEU A 204 -22.56 8.22 0.30
C LEU A 204 -21.03 8.14 0.14
N ARG A 205 -20.48 9.11 -0.61
CA ARG A 205 -19.05 9.22 -0.89
C ARG A 205 -18.44 10.30 -0.01
N ILE A 206 -17.37 9.96 0.72
CA ILE A 206 -16.64 10.91 1.57
C ILE A 206 -15.44 11.48 0.85
N ASP A 207 -14.68 10.62 0.19
CA ASP A 207 -13.53 11.01 -0.60
C ASP A 207 -13.36 10.06 -1.80
N ASN A 208 -12.24 10.18 -2.50
CA ASN A 208 -11.98 9.37 -3.70
C ASN A 208 -11.89 7.87 -3.42
N ARG A 209 -11.70 7.47 -2.16
CA ARG A 209 -11.41 6.10 -1.70
C ARG A 209 -12.54 5.52 -0.83
N LEU A 210 -13.24 6.37 -0.08
CA LEU A 210 -14.20 5.96 0.92
C LEU A 210 -15.63 6.29 0.49
N SER A 211 -16.42 5.22 0.38
CA SER A 211 -17.88 5.26 0.29
C SER A 211 -18.45 4.31 1.34
N PHE A 212 -19.60 4.66 1.92
CA PHE A 212 -20.23 3.81 2.94
C PHE A 212 -21.75 3.81 2.84
N ASP A 213 -22.36 2.71 3.28
CA ASP A 213 -23.81 2.60 3.46
C ASP A 213 -24.22 3.45 4.67
N LEU A 214 -25.13 4.40 4.48
CA LEU A 214 -25.58 5.28 5.56
C LEU A 214 -26.53 4.51 6.50
N LYS A 215 -25.98 3.84 7.52
CA LYS A 215 -26.77 3.22 8.61
C LYS A 215 -26.90 4.19 9.78
N HIS A 216 -25.77 4.48 10.43
CA HIS A 216 -25.67 5.47 11.50
C HIS A 216 -24.31 6.16 11.41
N THR A 217 -24.28 7.49 11.52
CA THR A 217 -23.05 8.27 11.41
C THR A 217 -22.96 9.29 12.53
N LEU A 218 -21.81 9.34 13.21
CA LEU A 218 -21.48 10.33 14.22
C LEU A 218 -20.41 11.29 13.69
N LEU A 219 -20.74 12.59 13.57
CA LEU A 219 -19.80 13.62 13.11
C LEU A 219 -19.33 14.49 14.28
N VAL A 220 -18.05 14.41 14.64
CA VAL A 220 -17.43 15.13 15.76
C VAL A 220 -16.29 16.02 15.28
N GLY A 221 -16.02 17.11 16.00
CA GLY A 221 -14.97 18.08 15.67
C GLY A 221 -15.14 19.39 16.42
N ALA A 222 -14.09 20.22 16.48
CA ALA A 222 -14.13 21.52 17.14
C ALA A 222 -14.95 22.57 16.37
N THR A 223 -15.30 23.69 17.00
CA THR A 223 -15.94 24.83 16.29
C THR A 223 -15.06 25.27 15.12
N ARG A 224 -15.68 25.61 13.98
CA ARG A 224 -15.00 25.94 12.70
C ARG A 224 -14.19 24.81 12.04
N SER A 225 -14.33 23.56 12.48
CA SER A 225 -13.70 22.40 11.82
C SER A 225 -14.38 21.96 10.51
N GLY A 226 -15.40 22.67 10.03
CA GLY A 226 -16.11 22.32 8.80
C GLY A 226 -17.24 21.29 8.93
N LYS A 227 -17.60 20.82 10.14
CA LYS A 227 -18.69 19.82 10.35
C LYS A 227 -19.99 20.16 9.63
N THR A 228 -20.43 21.41 9.74
CA THR A 228 -21.68 21.87 9.11
C THR A 228 -21.59 21.75 7.59
N TYR A 229 -20.49 22.18 6.98
CA TYR A 229 -20.26 22.02 5.54
C TYR A 229 -20.18 20.54 5.12
N GLY A 230 -19.53 19.70 5.92
CA GLY A 230 -19.49 18.26 5.70
C GLY A 230 -20.89 17.63 5.71
N LEU A 231 -21.72 17.97 6.70
CA LEU A 231 -23.11 17.51 6.77
C LEU A 231 -23.93 18.01 5.57
N ILE A 232 -23.78 19.28 5.18
CA ILE A 232 -24.47 19.84 4.00
C ILE A 232 -24.06 19.08 2.72
N GLY A 233 -22.77 18.77 2.55
CA GLY A 233 -22.31 17.95 1.44
C GLY A 233 -23.01 16.58 1.39
N LEU A 234 -23.08 15.89 2.53
CA LEU A 234 -23.78 14.59 2.62
C LEU A 234 -25.27 14.72 2.29
N LEU A 235 -25.93 15.76 2.80
CA LEU A 235 -27.35 16.02 2.50
C LEU A 235 -27.57 16.28 1.00
N LEU A 236 -26.69 17.05 0.35
CA LEU A 236 -26.76 17.28 -1.10
C LEU A 236 -26.64 15.98 -1.89
N GLN A 237 -25.75 15.07 -1.48
CA GLN A 237 -25.65 13.74 -2.09
C GLN A 237 -26.96 12.96 -1.93
N MET A 238 -27.54 12.95 -0.73
CA MET A 238 -28.79 12.22 -0.45
C MET A 238 -29.96 12.74 -1.30
N ILE A 239 -30.13 14.05 -1.38
CA ILE A 239 -31.22 14.69 -2.16
C ILE A 239 -31.07 14.39 -3.67
N ASN A 240 -29.83 14.22 -4.13
CA ASN A 240 -29.52 13.97 -5.54
C ASN A 240 -29.40 12.47 -5.91
N LYS A 241 -29.66 11.54 -4.97
CA LYS A 241 -29.78 10.12 -5.33
C LYS A 241 -31.08 9.86 -6.06
N LEU A 242 -31.09 8.75 -6.83
CA LEU A 242 -32.30 8.26 -7.51
C LEU A 242 -33.42 7.85 -6.54
N ILE A 243 -33.07 7.50 -5.29
CA ILE A 243 -34.06 7.20 -4.26
C ILE A 243 -34.39 8.46 -3.47
N HIS A 244 -35.66 8.61 -3.14
CA HIS A 244 -36.12 9.69 -2.29
C HIS A 244 -35.90 9.33 -0.81
N TYR A 245 -35.05 10.11 -0.14
CA TYR A 245 -34.84 9.99 1.30
C TYR A 245 -35.91 10.78 2.05
N GLU A 246 -36.57 10.14 3.01
CA GLU A 246 -37.41 10.85 3.98
C GLU A 246 -36.50 11.45 5.06
N LEU A 247 -36.30 12.77 5.00
CA LEU A 247 -35.36 13.48 5.85
C LEU A 247 -36.09 14.20 6.99
N PHE A 248 -35.52 14.07 8.19
CA PHE A 248 -35.95 14.75 9.41
C PHE A 248 -34.77 15.56 9.96
N PHE A 249 -35.01 16.82 10.32
CA PHE A 249 -33.99 17.77 10.73
C PHE A 249 -34.27 18.26 12.15
N ALA A 250 -33.27 18.14 13.01
CA ALA A 250 -33.27 18.73 14.34
C ALA A 250 -32.10 19.70 14.47
N ASP A 251 -32.37 20.99 14.64
CA ASP A 251 -31.36 22.03 14.81
C ASP A 251 -31.63 22.87 16.06
N PRO A 252 -31.23 22.40 17.26
CA PRO A 252 -31.45 23.13 18.50
C PRO A 252 -30.71 24.48 18.54
N LYS A 253 -29.74 24.71 17.64
CA LYS A 253 -29.04 26.00 17.51
C LYS A 253 -29.79 26.99 16.64
N ASN A 254 -30.85 26.56 15.96
CA ASN A 254 -31.73 27.40 15.15
C ASN A 254 -30.98 28.17 14.03
N ASP A 255 -29.98 27.54 13.41
CA ASP A 255 -29.03 28.17 12.50
C ASP A 255 -29.20 27.67 11.06
N GLN A 256 -28.13 27.18 10.43
CA GLN A 256 -28.09 26.83 9.01
C GLN A 256 -28.91 25.59 8.69
N LEU A 257 -28.91 24.59 9.58
CA LEU A 257 -29.58 23.32 9.32
C LEU A 257 -31.11 23.48 9.30
N ARG A 258 -31.67 24.38 10.13
CA ARG A 258 -33.08 24.75 10.02
C ARG A 258 -33.43 25.32 8.65
N LYS A 259 -32.62 26.23 8.10
CA LYS A 259 -32.91 26.85 6.80
C LYS A 259 -32.95 25.81 5.68
N ILE A 260 -31.97 24.91 5.70
CA ILE A 260 -31.86 23.80 4.74
C ILE A 260 -33.01 22.82 4.93
N GLY A 261 -33.29 22.41 6.17
CA GLY A 261 -34.42 21.54 6.48
C GLY A 261 -35.74 22.12 6.00
N ASN A 262 -35.98 23.41 6.23
CA ASN A 262 -37.20 24.09 5.76
C ASN A 262 -37.30 24.14 4.22
N TRP A 263 -36.18 24.27 3.52
CA TRP A 263 -36.15 24.24 2.06
C TRP A 263 -36.45 22.85 1.50
N ILE A 264 -35.96 21.79 2.16
CA ILE A 264 -36.17 20.39 1.75
C ILE A 264 -37.56 19.92 2.15
N ASN A 265 -37.88 20.00 3.45
CA ASN A 265 -39.14 19.60 4.03
C ASN A 265 -39.39 20.33 5.37
N GLY A 266 -40.09 21.46 5.31
CA GLY A 266 -40.42 22.25 6.50
C GLY A 266 -41.33 21.55 7.51
N LYS A 267 -42.07 20.50 7.12
CA LYS A 267 -42.88 19.72 8.08
C LYS A 267 -42.02 18.83 8.96
N ASN A 268 -40.88 18.37 8.46
CA ASN A 268 -39.97 17.46 9.15
C ASN A 268 -38.76 18.20 9.76
N THR A 269 -38.90 19.50 10.06
CA THR A 269 -37.80 20.33 10.59
C THR A 269 -38.18 20.95 11.93
N ALA A 270 -37.42 20.64 12.96
CA ALA A 270 -37.61 21.12 14.33
C ALA A 270 -36.35 21.81 14.87
N TYR A 271 -36.54 22.78 15.76
CA TYR A 271 -35.45 23.60 16.33
C TYR A 271 -35.67 24.04 17.78
N THR A 272 -36.90 23.94 18.31
CA THR A 272 -37.17 24.02 19.75
C THR A 272 -37.09 22.62 20.35
N THR A 273 -36.77 22.53 21.64
CA THR A 273 -36.63 21.24 22.33
C THR A 273 -37.94 20.44 22.26
N GLU A 274 -39.07 21.10 22.49
CA GLU A 274 -40.41 20.51 22.44
C GLU A 274 -40.71 19.97 21.04
N ASN A 275 -40.49 20.77 19.99
CA ASN A 275 -40.75 20.32 18.61
C ASN A 275 -39.79 19.19 18.19
N ILE A 276 -38.57 19.15 18.73
CA ILE A 276 -37.62 18.06 18.45
C ILE A 276 -38.12 16.77 19.09
N ILE A 277 -38.65 16.82 20.33
CA ILE A 277 -39.28 15.67 20.98
C ILE A 277 -40.48 15.19 20.16
N ASP A 278 -41.38 16.10 19.78
CA ASP A 278 -42.54 15.78 18.95
C ASP A 278 -42.13 15.15 17.60
N LEU A 279 -41.06 15.66 16.98
CA LEU A 279 -40.52 15.13 15.73
C LEU A 279 -40.03 13.68 15.90
N ILE A 280 -39.29 13.40 16.98
CA ILE A 280 -38.80 12.06 17.31
C ILE A 280 -39.97 11.10 17.58
N ASP A 281 -40.97 11.54 18.34
CA ASP A 281 -42.16 10.73 18.64
C ASP A 281 -42.99 10.45 17.37
N SER A 282 -43.11 11.44 16.48
CA SER A 282 -43.79 11.26 15.19
C SER A 282 -43.09 10.21 14.31
N TYR A 283 -41.76 10.23 14.28
CA TYR A 283 -40.95 9.27 13.55
C TYR A 283 -41.13 7.85 14.12
N ASN A 284 -40.98 7.70 15.44
CA ASN A 284 -41.10 6.41 16.13
C ASN A 284 -42.51 5.81 16.04
N ASN A 285 -43.55 6.64 16.05
CA ASN A 285 -44.92 6.18 15.92
C ASN A 285 -45.30 5.85 14.46
N GLY A 286 -44.65 6.48 13.48
CA GLY A 286 -44.75 6.10 12.06
C GLY A 286 -44.11 4.74 11.74
N GLU A 287 -43.01 4.38 12.42
CA GLU A 287 -42.35 3.06 12.26
C GLU A 287 -43.19 1.87 12.77
N LYS A 288 -44.20 2.10 13.61
CA LYS A 288 -45.03 1.03 14.21
C LYS A 288 -46.10 0.44 13.29
N ASP A 289 -46.18 0.83 12.01
CA ASP A 289 -47.05 0.21 11.01
C ASP A 289 -46.25 -0.62 9.97
N PRO A 290 -45.78 -1.83 10.33
CA PRO A 290 -44.90 -2.65 9.49
C PRO A 290 -45.55 -3.15 8.19
N VAL A 291 -46.88 -3.08 8.06
CA VAL A 291 -47.62 -3.50 6.85
C VAL A 291 -47.47 -2.48 5.71
N SER A 292 -47.23 -1.20 6.04
CA SER A 292 -47.06 -0.13 5.05
C SER A 292 -45.65 -0.13 4.40
N LEU A 293 -44.63 -0.56 5.15
CA LEU A 293 -43.22 -0.66 4.72
C LEU A 293 -42.99 -1.76 3.69
N TRP A 294 -43.66 -2.91 3.84
CA TRP A 294 -43.60 -4.02 2.88
C TRP A 294 -44.26 -3.68 1.52
N LYS A 295 -45.30 -2.86 1.51
CA LYS A 295 -45.97 -2.44 0.26
C LYS A 295 -45.15 -1.44 -0.55
N ARG A 296 -44.33 -0.60 0.09
CA ARG A 296 -43.48 0.38 -0.62
C ARG A 296 -42.25 -0.25 -1.29
N THR A 297 -41.75 -1.35 -0.74
CA THR A 297 -40.58 -2.07 -1.29
C THR A 297 -40.91 -3.00 -2.46
N GLN A 298 -42.17 -3.30 -2.71
CA GLN A 298 -42.64 -4.15 -3.83
C GLN A 298 -43.09 -3.35 -5.06
N LEU A 299 -43.14 -2.01 -4.99
CA LEU A 299 -43.63 -1.12 -6.05
C LEU A 299 -42.54 -0.18 -6.63
N GLN A 300 -41.26 -0.44 -6.35
CA GLN A 300 -40.10 0.23 -6.96
C GLN A 300 -39.12 -0.81 -7.52
#